data_AF-A0A853JE08-F1
#
_entry.id   AF-A0A853JE08-F1
#
_cell.length_a   1.000
_cell.length_b   1.000
_cell.length_c   1.000
_cell.angle_alpha   90.00
_cell.angle_beta   90.00
_cell.angle_gamma   90.00
#
_symmetry.space_group_name_H-M   'P 1'
#
loop_
_entity.id
_entity.type
_entity.pdbx_description
1 polymer ?
#
loop_
_entity_poly.entity_id
_entity_poly.type
_entity_poly.pdbx_seq_one_letter_code
_entity_poly.pdbx_strand_id
1 'polypeptide(L)'
;MKRFFATLAITLAPTVAVACPQDLTGTWKSDREASVAFARGNAKLEPRTEEFLAALLGHMTLSFDDGELHIAMPDVEVPIAGERTMFAGFEEHKPYEILFCSRFAVVWSAKRPFGTELAATTFNFIDDDTFWIYAGGTDPAVPDLHTREYFRRVR
;
A
#
# COMPACT_ATOMS: atom_id res chain seq x y z
N MET A 1 19.11 -5.78 67.88
CA MET A 1 18.50 -6.47 66.72
C MET A 1 18.50 -5.53 65.53
N LYS A 2 19.39 -5.71 64.55
CA LYS A 2 19.50 -4.87 63.35
C LYS A 2 18.57 -5.42 62.27
N ARG A 3 17.50 -4.71 61.93
CA ARG A 3 16.62 -5.03 60.80
C ARG A 3 17.19 -4.38 59.55
N PHE A 4 17.72 -5.18 58.63
CA PHE A 4 18.08 -4.75 57.29
C PHE A 4 16.80 -4.61 56.46
N PHE A 5 16.44 -3.38 56.10
CA PHE A 5 15.47 -3.11 55.04
C PHE A 5 16.20 -3.28 53.70
N ALA A 6 15.88 -4.35 52.97
CA ALA A 6 16.29 -4.51 51.58
C ALA A 6 15.29 -3.74 50.70
N THR A 7 15.70 -2.58 50.20
CA THR A 7 14.91 -1.78 49.25
C THR A 7 15.06 -2.41 47.87
N LEU A 8 13.98 -3.03 47.38
CA LEU A 8 13.89 -3.58 46.03
C LEU A 8 13.78 -2.42 45.03
N ALA A 9 14.88 -2.07 44.37
CA ALA A 9 14.88 -1.07 43.30
C ALA A 9 14.25 -1.68 42.03
N ILE A 10 12.97 -1.43 41.82
CA ILE A 10 12.27 -1.75 40.57
C ILE A 10 12.78 -0.77 39.51
N THR A 11 13.71 -1.21 38.67
CA THR A 11 14.13 -0.46 37.47
C THR A 11 12.98 -0.48 36.48
N LEU A 12 12.17 0.58 36.47
CA LEU A 12 11.26 0.92 35.37
C LEU A 12 12.12 1.20 34.14
N ALA A 13 12.38 0.17 33.34
CA ALA A 13 12.88 0.38 31.99
C ALA A 13 11.78 1.15 31.22
N PRO A 14 12.04 2.36 30.71
CA PRO A 14 11.05 3.07 29.93
C PRO A 14 10.75 2.24 28.69
N THR A 15 9.52 1.72 28.60
CA THR A 15 8.95 1.23 27.35
C THR A 15 8.80 2.44 26.45
N VAL A 16 9.81 2.69 25.62
CA VAL A 16 9.72 3.69 24.57
C VAL A 16 8.66 3.16 23.61
N ALA A 17 7.45 3.74 23.64
CA ALA A 17 6.49 3.53 22.57
C ALA A 17 7.14 4.10 21.31
N VAL A 18 7.73 3.23 20.49
CA VAL A 18 8.34 3.63 19.23
C VAL A 18 7.17 3.95 18.30
N ALA A 19 6.85 5.23 18.17
CA ALA A 19 5.92 5.70 17.17
C ALA A 19 6.36 5.15 15.80
N CYS A 20 5.39 4.78 14.95
CA CYS A 20 5.68 4.25 13.62
C CYS A 20 6.58 5.25 12.86
N PRO A 21 7.80 4.86 12.46
CA PRO A 21 8.74 5.78 11.82
C PRO A 21 8.32 6.21 10.41
N GLN A 22 7.21 5.70 9.88
CA GLN A 22 6.67 6.06 8.57
C GLN A 22 5.27 6.66 8.77
N ASP A 23 5.10 7.88 8.29
CA ASP A 23 3.81 8.57 8.37
C ASP A 23 3.02 8.34 7.08
N LEU A 24 1.92 7.57 7.17
CA LEU A 24 1.02 7.36 6.04
C LEU A 24 0.15 8.58 5.76
N THR A 25 -0.03 9.48 6.73
CA THR A 25 -0.97 10.61 6.66
C THR A 25 -0.75 11.44 5.41
N GLY A 26 -1.84 11.79 4.73
CA GLY A 26 -1.83 12.55 3.49
C GLY A 26 -2.17 11.71 2.26
N THR A 27 -1.96 12.30 1.08
CA THR A 27 -2.38 11.73 -0.20
C THR A 27 -1.21 11.19 -1.00
N TRP A 28 -1.43 10.04 -1.61
CA TRP A 28 -0.47 9.29 -2.41
C TRP A 28 -1.07 9.02 -3.78
N LYS A 29 -0.35 9.35 -4.84
CA LYS A 29 -0.77 9.14 -6.22
C LYS A 29 0.01 7.98 -6.82
N SER A 30 -0.68 7.09 -7.50
CA SER A 30 -0.07 6.06 -8.33
C SER A 30 0.91 6.71 -9.31
N ASP A 31 2.11 6.13 -9.42
CA ASP A 31 3.18 6.58 -10.30
C ASP A 31 3.27 5.64 -11.50
N ARG A 32 2.69 6.08 -12.61
CA ARG A 32 2.67 5.34 -13.87
C ARG A 32 4.08 5.02 -14.35
N GLU A 33 4.99 5.98 -14.31
CA GLU A 33 6.30 5.85 -14.95
C GLU A 33 7.13 4.76 -14.25
N ALA A 34 7.23 4.83 -12.92
CA ALA A 34 7.95 3.84 -12.13
C ALA A 34 7.31 2.44 -12.23
N SER A 35 5.98 2.37 -12.19
CA SER A 35 5.24 1.11 -12.26
C SER A 35 5.41 0.42 -13.61
N VAL A 36 5.24 1.16 -14.71
CA VAL A 36 5.43 0.63 -16.07
C VAL A 36 6.88 0.25 -16.32
N ALA A 37 7.84 1.05 -15.85
CA ALA A 37 9.26 0.73 -15.98
C ALA A 37 9.61 -0.60 -15.28
N PHE A 38 9.09 -0.81 -14.07
CA PHE A 38 9.27 -2.08 -13.37
C PHE A 38 8.63 -3.25 -14.13
N ALA A 39 7.38 -3.10 -14.58
CA ALA A 39 6.67 -4.16 -15.31
C ALA A 39 7.42 -4.59 -16.58
N ARG A 40 7.86 -3.63 -17.40
CA ARG A 40 8.64 -3.89 -18.62
C ARG A 40 9.96 -4.61 -18.36
N GLY A 41 10.64 -4.24 -17.28
CA GLY A 41 11.93 -4.82 -16.93
C GLY A 41 11.85 -6.22 -16.29
N ASN A 42 10.74 -6.55 -15.62
CA ASN A 42 10.70 -7.69 -14.70
C ASN A 42 9.54 -8.67 -14.96
N ALA A 43 8.38 -8.21 -15.40
CA ALA A 43 7.15 -9.01 -15.40
C ALA A 43 6.91 -9.84 -16.68
N LYS A 44 7.66 -9.58 -17.77
CA LYS A 44 7.54 -10.29 -19.07
C LYS A 44 6.09 -10.46 -19.54
N LEU A 45 5.30 -9.40 -19.41
CA LEU A 45 3.88 -9.40 -19.72
C LEU A 45 3.64 -9.54 -21.23
N GLU A 46 2.49 -10.11 -21.60
CA GLU A 46 2.01 -9.99 -22.98
C GLU A 46 1.76 -8.52 -23.32
N PRO A 47 2.02 -8.08 -24.57
CA PRO A 47 1.87 -6.67 -24.95
C PRO A 47 0.50 -6.07 -24.61
N ARG A 48 -0.58 -6.83 -24.81
CA ARG A 48 -1.95 -6.40 -24.46
C ARG A 48 -2.14 -6.14 -22.96
N THR A 49 -1.51 -6.93 -22.11
CA THR A 49 -1.58 -6.77 -20.65
C THR A 49 -0.75 -5.58 -20.21
N GLU A 50 0.42 -5.38 -20.83
CA GLU A 50 1.24 -4.20 -20.59
C GLU A 50 0.50 -2.91 -20.98
N GLU A 51 -0.12 -2.87 -22.16
CA GLU A 51 -0.90 -1.71 -22.63
C GLU A 51 -2.07 -1.39 -21.70
N PHE A 52 -2.80 -2.42 -21.26
CA PHE A 52 -3.89 -2.29 -20.30
C PHE A 52 -3.40 -1.71 -18.96
N LEU A 53 -2.35 -2.30 -18.37
CA LEU A 53 -1.79 -1.81 -17.12
C LEU A 53 -1.22 -0.40 -17.27
N ALA A 54 -0.52 -0.11 -18.37
CA ALA A 54 0.01 1.22 -18.62
C ALA A 54 -1.10 2.27 -18.72
N ALA A 55 -2.28 1.91 -19.22
CA ALA A 55 -3.44 2.81 -19.25
C ALA A 55 -4.06 3.02 -17.85
N LEU A 56 -4.07 2.02 -16.98
CA LEU A 56 -4.64 2.10 -15.63
C LEU A 56 -3.72 2.78 -14.60
N LEU A 57 -2.43 2.46 -14.64
CA LEU A 57 -1.45 2.94 -13.67
C LEU A 57 -1.30 4.45 -13.77
N GLY A 58 -1.16 5.11 -12.63
CA GLY A 58 -1.10 6.57 -12.55
C GLY A 58 -2.42 7.25 -12.26
N HIS A 59 -3.53 6.52 -12.18
CA HIS A 59 -4.86 7.12 -11.98
C HIS A 59 -5.36 7.02 -10.54
N MET A 60 -4.95 6.00 -9.79
CA MET A 60 -5.38 5.81 -8.39
C MET A 60 -4.75 6.82 -7.43
N THR A 61 -5.53 7.27 -6.45
CA THR A 61 -5.08 8.01 -5.26
C THR A 61 -5.47 7.28 -3.98
N LEU A 62 -4.59 7.30 -2.99
CA LEU A 62 -4.82 6.82 -1.64
C LEU A 62 -4.64 8.00 -0.68
N SER A 63 -5.63 8.31 0.14
CA SER A 63 -5.55 9.34 1.16
C SER A 63 -5.75 8.72 2.54
N PHE A 64 -4.81 8.94 3.45
CA PHE A 64 -4.86 8.44 4.81
C PHE A 64 -5.05 9.62 5.77
N ASP A 65 -6.06 9.54 6.62
CA ASP A 65 -6.34 10.54 7.66
C ASP A 65 -7.06 9.86 8.84
N ASP A 66 -6.66 10.16 10.08
CA ASP A 66 -7.33 9.72 11.31
C ASP A 66 -7.78 8.22 11.35
N GLY A 67 -6.97 7.31 10.81
CA GLY A 67 -7.27 5.87 10.77
C GLY A 67 -8.26 5.44 9.67
N GLU A 68 -8.62 6.37 8.79
CA GLU A 68 -9.41 6.14 7.60
C GLU A 68 -8.53 6.17 6.34
N LEU A 69 -8.80 5.26 5.42
CA LEU A 69 -8.25 5.21 4.08
C LEU A 69 -9.36 5.55 3.08
N HIS A 70 -9.14 6.60 2.32
CA HIS A 70 -9.91 6.93 1.13
C HIS A 70 -9.15 6.50 -0.13
N ILE A 71 -9.74 5.59 -0.91
CA ILE A 71 -9.25 5.15 -2.21
C ILE A 71 -10.12 5.79 -3.28
N ALA A 72 -9.49 6.49 -4.23
CA ALA A 72 -10.19 6.99 -5.41
C ALA A 72 -9.49 6.54 -6.68
N MET A 73 -10.25 5.92 -7.58
CA MET A 73 -9.87 5.56 -8.93
C MET A 73 -10.88 6.19 -9.86
N PRO A 74 -10.50 7.16 -10.72
CA PRO A 74 -11.44 7.76 -11.66
C PRO A 74 -11.80 6.77 -12.78
N ASP A 75 -12.79 7.14 -13.58
CA ASP A 75 -13.03 6.49 -14.87
C ASP A 75 -11.82 6.68 -15.79
N VAL A 76 -11.39 5.61 -16.46
CA VAL A 76 -10.22 5.64 -17.36
C VAL A 76 -10.52 4.84 -18.63
N GLU A 77 -10.20 5.41 -19.79
CA GLU A 77 -10.25 4.66 -21.05
C GLU A 77 -9.04 3.71 -21.17
N VAL A 78 -9.33 2.42 -21.21
CA VAL A 78 -8.32 1.36 -21.28
C VAL A 78 -8.46 0.57 -22.59
N PRO A 79 -7.36 0.08 -23.16
CA PRO A 79 -7.41 -0.82 -24.30
C PRO A 79 -7.81 -2.23 -23.83
N ILE A 80 -8.88 -2.79 -24.39
CA ILE A 80 -9.31 -4.18 -24.19
C ILE A 80 -9.55 -4.79 -25.56
N ALA A 81 -8.81 -5.86 -25.89
CA ALA A 81 -8.93 -6.56 -27.17
C ALA A 81 -8.82 -5.66 -28.43
N GLY A 82 -8.07 -4.56 -28.33
CA GLY A 82 -7.87 -3.59 -29.44
C GLY A 82 -8.91 -2.47 -29.49
N GLU A 83 -9.93 -2.49 -28.64
CA GLU A 83 -10.92 -1.43 -28.52
C GLU A 83 -10.67 -0.58 -27.27
N ARG A 84 -11.09 0.69 -27.31
CA ARG A 84 -11.07 1.56 -26.13
C ARG A 84 -12.38 1.35 -25.36
N THR A 85 -12.25 0.88 -24.13
CA THR A 85 -13.38 0.63 -23.23
C THR A 85 -13.19 1.47 -21.98
N MET A 86 -14.29 2.00 -21.44
CA MET A 86 -14.25 2.71 -20.17
C MET A 86 -14.09 1.70 -19.03
N PHE A 87 -12.98 1.80 -18.29
CA PHE A 87 -12.86 1.18 -16.98
C PHE A 87 -13.61 2.05 -15.98
N ALA A 88 -14.68 1.50 -15.39
CA ALA A 88 -15.45 2.19 -14.37
C ALA A 88 -14.59 2.38 -13.12
N GLY A 89 -14.39 3.64 -12.75
CA GLY A 89 -13.75 4.04 -11.52
C GLY A 89 -14.56 3.64 -10.29
N PHE A 90 -13.95 3.85 -9.13
CA PHE A 90 -14.60 3.66 -7.85
C PHE A 90 -14.00 4.59 -6.80
N GLU A 91 -14.79 4.84 -5.76
CA GLU A 91 -14.40 5.59 -4.59
C GLU A 91 -14.83 4.80 -3.36
N GLU A 92 -13.91 4.64 -2.40
CA GLU A 92 -14.16 3.86 -1.18
C GLU A 92 -13.50 4.52 0.02
N HIS A 93 -14.26 4.63 1.10
CA HIS A 93 -13.77 5.00 2.43
C HIS A 93 -13.84 3.79 3.34
N LYS A 94 -12.73 3.48 4.02
CA LYS A 94 -12.67 2.36 4.95
C LYS A 94 -11.68 2.60 6.09
N PRO A 95 -11.98 2.09 7.29
CA PRO A 95 -11.00 2.10 8.36
C PRO A 95 -9.83 1.18 8.00
N TYR A 96 -8.64 1.55 8.45
CA TYR A 96 -7.45 0.72 8.37
C TYR A 96 -6.76 0.59 9.73
N GLU A 97 -5.99 -0.47 9.90
CA GLU A 97 -5.17 -0.70 11.09
C GLU A 97 -3.72 -0.99 10.69
N ILE A 98 -2.75 -0.33 11.33
CA ILE A 98 -1.34 -0.67 11.16
C ILE A 98 -1.01 -1.92 11.99
N LEU A 99 -0.63 -2.99 11.30
CA LEU A 99 -0.23 -4.27 11.92
C LEU A 99 1.26 -4.33 12.25
N PHE A 100 2.08 -3.70 11.41
CA PHE A 100 3.53 -3.66 11.58
C PHE A 100 4.09 -2.40 10.93
N CYS A 101 5.12 -1.81 11.54
CA CYS A 101 5.79 -0.65 11.00
C CYS A 101 7.29 -0.70 11.25
N SER A 102 8.04 -0.35 10.21
CA SER A 102 9.49 -0.20 10.22
C SER A 102 9.89 0.93 9.28
N ARG A 103 11.18 1.26 9.23
CA ARG A 103 11.72 2.24 8.27
C ARG A 103 11.47 1.87 6.81
N PHE A 104 11.37 0.58 6.48
CA PHE A 104 11.32 0.10 5.10
C PHE A 104 9.95 -0.43 4.69
N ALA A 105 9.07 -0.66 5.66
CA ALA A 105 7.80 -1.29 5.39
C ALA A 105 6.74 -0.91 6.42
N VAL A 106 5.52 -0.72 5.93
CA VAL A 106 4.30 -0.65 6.72
C VAL A 106 3.36 -1.75 6.26
N VAL A 107 2.92 -2.60 7.19
CA VAL A 107 1.88 -3.59 6.94
C VAL A 107 0.61 -3.09 7.61
N TRP A 108 -0.47 -3.01 6.84
CA TRP A 108 -1.76 -2.53 7.31
C TRP A 108 -2.89 -3.45 6.87
N SER A 109 -3.99 -3.44 7.61
CA SER A 109 -5.18 -4.24 7.36
C SER A 109 -6.35 -3.33 7.04
N ALA A 110 -7.10 -3.65 5.99
CA ALA A 110 -8.44 -3.11 5.75
C ALA A 110 -9.26 -4.09 4.91
N LYS A 111 -10.54 -3.79 4.71
CA LYS A 111 -11.38 -4.55 3.79
C LYS A 111 -10.86 -4.42 2.36
N ARG A 112 -10.83 -5.51 1.60
CA ARG A 112 -10.55 -5.44 0.16
C ARG A 112 -11.62 -4.61 -0.55
N PRO A 113 -11.29 -3.86 -1.62
CA PRO A 113 -12.30 -3.26 -2.47
C PRO A 113 -13.33 -4.31 -2.90
N PHE A 114 -14.62 -3.97 -2.78
CA PHE A 114 -15.76 -4.84 -3.12
C PHE A 114 -15.89 -6.14 -2.31
N GLY A 115 -15.09 -6.33 -1.25
CA GLY A 115 -15.10 -7.50 -0.38
C GLY A 115 -15.44 -7.18 1.07
N THR A 116 -15.78 -8.21 1.86
CA THR A 116 -16.04 -8.07 3.30
C THR A 116 -14.84 -8.49 4.16
N GLU A 117 -13.89 -9.22 3.57
CA GLU A 117 -12.73 -9.77 4.25
C GLU A 117 -11.64 -8.72 4.44
N LEU A 118 -11.05 -8.71 5.65
CA LEU A 118 -9.84 -7.97 5.94
C LEU A 118 -8.65 -8.61 5.25
N ALA A 119 -7.80 -7.80 4.64
CA ALA A 119 -6.56 -8.25 4.02
C ALA A 119 -5.40 -7.35 4.46
N ALA A 120 -4.28 -8.00 4.78
CA ALA A 120 -3.03 -7.31 5.04
C ALA A 120 -2.39 -6.89 3.70
N THR A 121 -2.02 -5.61 3.60
CA THR A 121 -1.27 -5.03 2.49
C THR A 121 0.06 -4.52 3.01
N THR A 122 1.14 -4.78 2.27
CA THR A 122 2.48 -4.29 2.62
C THR A 122 2.86 -3.14 1.70
N PHE A 123 3.13 -1.98 2.28
CA PHE A 123 3.78 -0.86 1.63
C PHE A 123 5.28 -0.98 1.83
N ASN A 124 6.02 -0.99 0.73
CA ASN A 124 7.49 -1.12 0.74
C ASN A 124 8.09 0.25 0.41
N PHE A 125 8.64 0.91 1.41
CA PHE A 125 9.15 2.28 1.30
C PHE A 125 10.54 2.31 0.67
N ILE A 126 10.72 3.23 -0.27
CA ILE A 126 12.03 3.60 -0.83
C ILE A 126 12.59 4.80 -0.04
N ASP A 127 11.71 5.76 0.25
CA ASP A 127 11.93 6.97 1.04
C ASP A 127 10.59 7.45 1.63
N ASP A 128 10.60 8.55 2.39
CA ASP A 128 9.42 9.05 3.12
C ASP A 128 8.25 9.51 2.22
N ASP A 129 8.52 9.70 0.93
CA ASP A 129 7.57 10.20 -0.07
C ASP A 129 7.28 9.17 -1.18
N THR A 130 7.86 7.97 -1.11
CA THR A 130 7.74 6.94 -2.15
C THR A 130 7.66 5.52 -1.58
N PHE A 131 6.62 4.79 -1.96
CA PHE A 131 6.51 3.35 -1.69
C PHE A 131 5.99 2.58 -2.90
N TRP A 132 6.05 1.25 -2.83
CA TRP A 132 5.36 0.38 -3.77
C TRP A 132 4.60 -0.75 -3.07
N ILE A 133 3.55 -1.20 -3.73
CA ILE A 133 2.80 -2.41 -3.38
C ILE A 133 3.05 -3.48 -4.44
N TYR A 134 3.05 -4.74 -4.00
CA TYR A 134 3.03 -5.85 -4.95
C TYR A 134 1.60 -6.00 -5.47
N ALA A 135 1.44 -5.90 -6.79
CA ALA A 135 0.14 -6.02 -7.46
C ALA A 135 -0.12 -7.45 -7.98
N GLY A 136 0.79 -8.39 -7.67
CA GLY A 136 0.57 -9.81 -7.84
C GLY A 136 -0.22 -10.43 -6.67
N GLY A 137 -0.80 -11.60 -6.90
CA GLY A 137 -1.63 -12.30 -5.91
C GLY A 137 -1.20 -13.75 -5.72
N THR A 138 -1.56 -14.33 -4.58
CA THR A 138 -1.48 -15.77 -4.32
C THR A 138 -2.81 -16.48 -4.60
N ASP A 139 -3.79 -15.77 -5.15
CA ASP A 139 -5.07 -16.33 -5.53
C ASP A 139 -4.87 -17.23 -6.78
N PRO A 140 -5.09 -18.55 -6.68
CA PRO A 140 -4.89 -19.44 -7.82
C PRO A 140 -5.83 -19.15 -9.00
N ALA A 141 -6.91 -18.38 -8.81
CA ALA A 141 -7.81 -17.95 -9.86
C ALA A 141 -7.30 -16.74 -10.66
N VAL A 142 -6.29 -16.02 -10.15
CA VAL A 142 -5.74 -14.81 -10.77
C VAL A 142 -4.25 -15.02 -11.06
N PRO A 143 -3.80 -14.91 -12.32
CA PRO A 143 -2.37 -15.03 -12.64
C PRO A 143 -1.55 -14.01 -11.85
N ASP A 144 -0.47 -14.46 -11.21
CA ASP A 144 0.49 -13.55 -10.62
C ASP A 144 1.22 -12.79 -11.75
N LEU A 145 0.91 -11.50 -11.87
CA LEU A 145 1.49 -10.63 -12.89
C LEU A 145 2.93 -10.23 -12.57
N HIS A 146 3.43 -10.49 -11.36
CA HIS A 146 4.74 -10.04 -10.88
C HIS A 146 4.99 -8.53 -11.10
N THR A 147 3.96 -7.72 -10.88
CA THR A 147 4.00 -6.27 -11.04
C THR A 147 4.09 -5.56 -9.69
N ARG A 148 4.58 -4.32 -9.75
CA ARG A 148 4.54 -3.38 -8.63
C ARG A 148 3.82 -2.13 -9.05
N GLU A 149 2.97 -1.63 -8.18
CA GLU A 149 2.42 -0.29 -8.31
C GLU A 149 3.13 0.61 -7.31
N TYR A 150 3.79 1.65 -7.83
CA TYR A 150 4.50 2.66 -7.08
C TYR A 150 3.55 3.81 -6.78
N PHE A 151 3.73 4.43 -5.63
CA PHE A 151 2.98 5.59 -5.19
C PHE A 151 3.94 6.67 -4.72
N ARG A 152 3.62 7.92 -5.04
CA ARG A 152 4.33 9.10 -4.56
C ARG A 152 3.39 9.98 -3.75
N ARG A 153 3.91 10.56 -2.67
CA ARG A 153 3.17 11.56 -1.90
C ARG A 153 2.90 12.79 -2.76
N VAL A 154 1.65 13.25 -2.73
CA VAL A 154 1.23 14.52 -3.35
C VAL A 154 1.28 15.61 -2.27
N ARG A 155 1.92 16.73 -2.59
CA ARG A 155 1.98 17.91 -1.73
C ARG A 155 0.91 18.92 -2.10
#